data_AF-A0AA36I594-F1
#
_entry.id   AF-A0AA36I594-F1
#
_cell.length_a   1.000
_cell.length_b   1.000
_cell.length_c   1.000
_cell.angle_alpha   90.00
_cell.angle_beta   90.00
_cell.angle_gamma   90.00
#
_symmetry.space_group_name_H-M   'P 1'
#
loop_
_entity.id
_entity.type
_entity.pdbx_description
1 polymer ?
#
loop_
_entity_poly.entity_id
_entity_poly.type
_entity_poly.pdbx_seq_one_letter_code
_entity_poly.pdbx_strand_id
1 'polypeptide(L)'
;MGLILLNAIVIGLETDYAESFHWDIVENIFLLFFTMELAIRMYCLGVRRFFHVHNNPDIAWNIFDFLLVSMGVLSLLLHCLTAGSNDFLARNATLFRIIRLLRILRVLRIIRIVRFLKQLYLLAYGFIEGTMAVLWVTILASFMLYICAVILVRAYGKNSNEDDPYHEFFQQHFGSIPTTMFALFELITAPDLAPYRAAMFANPPLVIFLVIFIILGSFGINGLLVALINESILEKNQARIEADRMDREARV
;
A
#
# COMPACT_ATOMS: atom_id res chain seq x y z
N MET A 1 12.92 12.10 -6.55
CA MET A 1 11.73 11.59 -5.81
C MET A 1 11.30 12.54 -4.70
N GLY A 2 12.15 12.87 -3.72
CA GLY A 2 11.81 13.82 -2.66
C GLY A 2 11.29 15.17 -3.16
N LEU A 3 11.87 15.71 -4.24
CA LEU A 3 11.41 16.94 -4.90
C LEU A 3 9.98 16.86 -5.46
N ILE A 4 9.55 15.69 -5.97
CA ILE A 4 8.20 15.51 -6.53
C ILE A 4 7.16 15.47 -5.40
N LEU A 5 7.47 14.75 -4.31
CA LEU A 5 6.61 14.70 -3.13
C LEU A 5 6.48 16.07 -2.46
N LEU A 6 7.62 16.77 -2.31
CA LEU A 6 7.61 18.12 -1.76
C LEU A 6 6.82 19.08 -2.65
N ASN A 7 6.97 18.99 -3.97
CA ASN A 7 6.17 19.80 -4.91
C ASN A 7 4.66 19.51 -4.79
N ALA A 8 4.27 18.25 -4.60
CA ALA A 8 2.87 17.88 -4.40
C ALA A 8 2.29 18.43 -3.10
N ILE A 9 3.05 18.37 -1.99
CA ILE A 9 2.65 18.99 -0.70
C ILE A 9 2.49 20.50 -0.86
N VAL A 10 3.43 21.15 -1.55
CA VAL A 10 3.37 22.60 -1.80
C VAL A 10 2.15 22.97 -2.65
N ILE A 11 1.80 22.19 -3.67
CA ILE A 11 0.57 22.41 -4.46
C ILE A 11 -0.68 22.29 -3.57
N GLY A 12 -0.70 21.33 -2.63
CA GLY A 12 -1.78 21.21 -1.65
C GLY A 12 -1.91 22.45 -0.76
N LEU A 13 -0.78 22.92 -0.21
CA LEU A 13 -0.74 24.13 0.61
C LEU A 13 -1.09 25.40 -0.18
N GLU A 14 -0.66 25.52 -1.44
CA GLU A 14 -1.05 26.61 -2.34
C GLU A 14 -2.57 26.63 -2.54
N THR A 15 -3.20 25.45 -2.63
CA THR A 15 -4.65 25.33 -2.84
C THR A 15 -5.44 25.83 -1.62
N ASP A 16 -5.00 25.48 -0.41
CA ASP A 16 -5.69 25.87 0.83
C ASP A 16 -5.36 27.31 1.28
N TYR A 17 -4.15 27.79 0.98
CA TYR A 17 -3.61 29.06 1.47
C TYR A 17 -3.18 30.01 0.34
N ALA A 18 -3.99 30.11 -0.72
CA ALA A 18 -3.67 30.81 -1.96
C ALA A 18 -3.23 32.28 -1.78
N GLU A 19 -3.80 33.02 -0.81
CA GLU A 19 -3.55 34.46 -0.64
C GLU A 19 -2.42 34.80 0.36
N SER A 20 -1.89 33.81 1.08
CA SER A 20 -1.02 34.08 2.24
C SER A 20 0.49 34.10 1.95
N PHE A 21 0.93 33.55 0.81
CA PHE A 21 2.34 33.34 0.51
C PHE A 21 2.70 33.66 -0.94
N HIS A 22 3.96 34.02 -1.20
CA HIS A 22 4.48 34.24 -2.56
C HIS A 22 4.75 32.89 -3.26
N TRP A 23 3.69 32.14 -3.52
CA TRP A 23 3.75 30.79 -4.11
C TRP A 23 4.50 30.77 -5.45
N ASP A 24 4.42 31.84 -6.24
CA ASP A 24 5.14 31.98 -7.51
C ASP A 24 6.67 31.84 -7.34
N ILE A 25 7.26 32.34 -6.24
CA ILE A 25 8.70 32.22 -5.98
C ILE A 25 9.06 30.76 -5.72
N VAL A 26 8.26 30.08 -4.89
CA VAL A 26 8.45 28.66 -4.55
C VAL A 26 8.33 27.80 -5.80
N GLU A 27 7.32 28.05 -6.63
CA GLU A 27 7.14 27.36 -7.90
C GLU A 27 8.33 27.54 -8.84
N ASN A 28 8.86 28.76 -8.95
CA ASN A 28 10.03 29.05 -9.79
C ASN A 28 11.27 28.30 -9.30
N ILE A 29 11.44 28.17 -7.98
CA ILE A 29 12.51 27.36 -7.39
C ILE A 29 12.34 25.88 -7.77
N PHE A 30 11.13 25.32 -7.64
CA PHE A 30 10.86 23.94 -8.09
C PHE A 30 11.09 23.75 -9.58
N LEU A 31 10.67 24.70 -10.42
CA LEU A 31 10.89 24.67 -11.85
C LEU A 31 12.39 24.66 -12.17
N LEU A 32 13.20 25.46 -11.47
CA LEU A 32 14.65 25.48 -11.62
C LEU A 32 15.25 24.11 -11.29
N PHE A 33 14.89 23.52 -10.15
CA PHE A 33 15.34 22.18 -9.76
C PHE A 33 14.94 21.12 -10.79
N PHE A 34 13.70 21.12 -11.27
CA PHE A 34 13.25 20.17 -12.29
C PHE A 34 13.95 20.39 -13.63
N THR A 35 14.28 21.63 -13.98
CA THR A 35 15.04 21.95 -15.19
C THR A 35 16.46 21.41 -15.10
N MET A 36 17.13 21.61 -13.95
CA MET A 36 18.47 21.05 -13.71
C MET A 36 18.46 19.52 -13.70
N GLU A 37 17.49 18.90 -13.01
CA GLU A 37 17.33 17.46 -12.98
C GLU A 37 17.14 16.87 -14.39
N LEU A 38 16.29 17.49 -15.20
CA LEU A 38 16.06 17.07 -16.59
C LEU A 38 17.31 17.27 -17.46
N ALA A 39 18.02 18.39 -17.30
CA ALA A 39 19.26 18.67 -18.03
C ALA A 39 20.35 17.64 -17.74
N ILE A 40 20.56 17.31 -16.45
CA ILE A 40 21.50 16.28 -16.03
C ILE A 40 21.11 14.92 -16.59
N ARG A 41 19.82 14.53 -16.51
CA ARG A 41 19.34 13.26 -17.10
C ARG A 41 19.59 13.20 -18.61
N MET A 42 19.30 14.27 -19.34
CA MET A 42 19.56 14.34 -20.79
C MET A 42 21.06 14.24 -21.11
N TYR A 43 21.91 14.86 -20.30
CA TYR A 43 23.37 14.79 -20.46
C TYR A 43 23.90 13.36 -20.21
N CYS A 44 23.50 12.73 -19.10
CA CYS A 44 23.98 11.39 -18.73
C CYS A 44 23.45 10.27 -19.64
N LEU A 45 22.19 10.33 -20.07
CA LEU A 45 21.59 9.32 -20.95
C LEU A 45 21.98 9.53 -22.41
N GLY A 46 22.33 10.76 -22.80
CA GLY A 46 22.53 11.18 -24.17
C GLY A 46 21.20 11.46 -24.88
N VAL A 47 21.13 12.60 -25.60
CA VAL A 47 19.90 13.10 -26.25
C VAL A 47 19.28 12.05 -27.18
N ARG A 48 20.10 11.28 -27.90
CA ARG A 48 19.62 10.21 -28.80
C ARG A 48 18.93 9.07 -28.05
N ARG A 49 19.43 8.65 -26.89
CA ARG A 49 18.84 7.54 -26.10
C ARG A 49 17.65 8.00 -25.26
N PHE A 50 17.59 9.29 -24.93
CA PHE A 50 16.46 9.89 -24.22
C PHE A 50 15.16 9.86 -25.04
N PHE A 51 15.25 10.04 -26.36
CA PHE A 51 14.11 10.04 -27.28
C PHE A 51 13.96 8.76 -28.12
N HIS A 52 14.78 7.72 -27.93
CA HIS A 52 14.69 6.48 -28.72
C HIS A 52 13.64 5.51 -28.16
N VAL A 53 12.61 5.22 -28.96
CA VAL A 53 11.43 4.41 -28.60
C VAL A 53 11.73 2.93 -28.33
N HIS A 54 12.75 2.36 -28.98
CA HIS A 54 12.91 0.91 -29.01
C HIS A 54 13.47 0.27 -27.72
N ASN A 55 14.04 1.04 -26.78
CA ASN A 55 14.80 0.48 -25.65
C ASN A 55 14.51 1.11 -24.29
N ASN A 56 13.44 1.90 -24.14
CA ASN A 56 13.16 2.60 -22.89
C ASN A 56 11.66 2.60 -22.53
N PRO A 57 11.21 1.78 -21.55
CA PRO A 57 9.79 1.71 -21.16
C PRO A 57 9.28 3.01 -20.51
N ASP A 58 10.19 3.90 -20.09
CA ASP A 58 9.88 5.18 -19.45
C ASP A 58 9.84 6.37 -20.43
N ILE A 59 9.93 6.13 -21.75
CA ILE A 59 10.01 7.22 -22.74
C ILE A 59 8.81 8.17 -22.71
N ALA A 60 7.60 7.64 -22.51
CA ALA A 60 6.40 8.46 -22.41
C ALA A 60 6.49 9.43 -21.22
N TRP A 61 7.04 8.98 -20.10
CA TRP A 61 7.26 9.81 -18.91
C TRP A 61 8.36 10.84 -19.12
N ASN A 62 9.43 10.47 -19.81
CA ASN A 62 10.54 11.38 -20.14
C ASN A 62 10.09 12.51 -21.09
N ILE A 63 9.28 12.18 -22.11
CA ILE A 63 8.69 13.16 -23.03
C ILE A 63 7.72 14.07 -22.27
N PHE A 64 6.88 13.50 -21.42
CA PHE A 64 5.95 14.27 -20.58
C PHE A 64 6.69 15.23 -19.64
N ASP A 65 7.74 14.75 -18.96
CA ASP A 65 8.58 15.58 -18.10
C ASP A 65 9.22 16.73 -18.87
N PHE A 66 9.74 16.47 -20.08
CA PHE A 66 10.31 17.48 -20.97
C PHE A 66 9.29 18.53 -21.42
N LEU A 67 8.07 18.10 -21.80
CA LEU A 67 6.99 19.01 -22.16
C LEU A 67 6.58 19.90 -20.98
N LEU A 68 6.44 19.34 -19.77
CA LEU A 68 6.09 20.12 -18.59
C LEU A 68 7.17 21.14 -18.21
N VAL A 69 8.45 20.75 -18.23
CA VAL A 69 9.56 21.68 -17.94
C VAL A 69 9.61 22.78 -18.99
N SER A 70 9.51 22.43 -20.28
CA SER A 70 9.58 23.42 -21.36
C SER A 70 8.41 24.41 -21.33
N MET A 71 7.19 23.96 -21.04
CA MET A 71 6.03 24.84 -20.81
C MET A 71 6.23 25.76 -19.60
N GLY A 72 6.80 25.25 -18.51
CA GLY A 72 7.11 26.05 -17.32
C GLY A 72 8.16 27.14 -17.59
N VAL A 73 9.25 26.78 -18.27
CA VAL A 73 10.31 27.73 -18.66
C VAL A 73 9.78 28.78 -19.64
N LEU A 74 8.95 28.37 -20.62
CA LEU A 74 8.29 29.29 -21.54
C LEU A 74 7.37 30.26 -20.80
N SER A 75 6.58 29.77 -19.84
CA SER A 75 5.71 30.61 -19.01
C SER A 75 6.51 31.64 -18.21
N LEU A 76 7.64 31.25 -17.62
CA LEU A 76 8.53 32.15 -16.88
C LEU A 76 9.13 33.22 -17.80
N LEU A 77 9.65 32.83 -18.96
CA LEU A 77 10.18 33.75 -19.97
C LEU A 77 9.15 34.78 -20.43
N LEU A 78 7.92 34.33 -20.75
CA LEU A 78 6.82 35.22 -21.13
C LEU A 78 6.44 36.17 -20.00
N HIS A 79 6.47 35.72 -18.74
CA HIS A 79 6.20 36.58 -17.59
C HIS A 79 7.28 37.66 -17.43
N CYS A 80 8.56 37.30 -17.56
CA CYS A 80 9.66 38.26 -17.48
C CYS A 80 9.61 39.31 -18.62
N LEU A 81 9.30 38.89 -19.84
CA LEU A 81 9.20 39.79 -20.99
C LEU A 81 8.03 40.77 -20.88
N THR A 82 6.96 40.37 -20.20
CA THR A 82 5.73 41.17 -20.09
C THR A 82 5.67 42.04 -18.84
N ALA A 83 6.44 41.72 -17.79
CA ALA A 83 6.51 42.51 -16.55
C ALA A 83 7.01 43.96 -16.74
N GLY A 84 7.71 44.26 -17.85
CA GLY A 84 8.20 45.61 -18.15
C GLY A 84 7.34 46.43 -19.12
N SER A 85 6.26 45.87 -19.69
CA SER A 85 5.49 46.51 -20.77
C SER A 85 3.97 46.23 -20.65
N ASN A 86 3.31 46.88 -19.68
CA ASN A 86 1.87 46.75 -19.46
C ASN A 86 1.02 47.07 -20.72
N ASP A 87 1.51 47.93 -21.61
CA ASP A 87 0.84 48.28 -22.88
C ASP A 87 0.92 47.18 -23.96
N PHE A 88 1.95 46.33 -23.92
CA PHE A 88 2.17 45.29 -24.93
C PHE A 88 1.24 44.08 -24.74
N LEU A 89 0.96 43.72 -23.48
CA LEU A 89 0.01 42.67 -23.13
C LEU A 89 -1.43 43.06 -23.44
N ALA A 90 -1.82 44.31 -23.17
CA ALA A 90 -3.17 44.81 -23.43
C ALA A 90 -3.50 44.83 -24.94
N ARG A 91 -2.50 45.10 -25.79
CA ARG A 91 -2.65 45.05 -27.27
C ARG A 91 -2.79 43.62 -27.82
N ASN A 92 -2.31 42.60 -27.11
CA ASN A 92 -2.24 41.23 -27.61
C ASN A 92 -3.06 40.27 -26.72
N ALA A 93 -4.39 40.35 -26.84
CA ALA A 93 -5.34 39.48 -26.13
C ALA A 93 -5.02 37.98 -26.29
N THR A 94 -4.46 37.57 -27.44
CA THR A 94 -4.01 36.20 -27.71
C THR A 94 -2.86 35.77 -26.80
N LEU A 95 -1.86 36.63 -26.57
CA LEU A 95 -0.72 36.34 -25.69
C LEU A 95 -1.16 36.23 -24.23
N PHE A 96 -2.07 37.11 -23.80
CA PHE A 96 -2.66 37.04 -22.47
C PHE A 96 -3.42 35.72 -22.23
N ARG A 97 -4.18 35.26 -23.23
CA ARG A 97 -4.88 33.97 -23.17
C ARG A 97 -3.91 32.79 -23.09
N ILE A 98 -2.80 32.82 -23.84
CA ILE A 98 -1.77 31.79 -23.81
C ILE A 98 -1.08 31.72 -22.44
N ILE A 99 -0.69 32.86 -21.87
CA ILE A 99 -0.07 32.92 -20.53
C ILE A 99 -1.02 32.34 -19.48
N ARG A 100 -2.31 32.67 -19.55
CA ARG A 100 -3.33 32.12 -18.64
C ARG A 100 -3.47 30.60 -18.76
N LEU A 101 -3.43 30.06 -19.98
CA LEU A 101 -3.45 28.62 -20.21
C LEU A 101 -2.19 27.94 -19.68
N LEU A 102 -1.00 28.50 -19.95
CA LEU A 102 0.27 27.97 -19.43
C LEU A 102 0.27 27.94 -17.89
N ARG A 103 -0.30 28.95 -17.22
CA ARG A 103 -0.48 28.96 -15.77
C ARG A 103 -1.38 27.82 -15.28
N ILE A 104 -2.41 27.43 -16.01
CA ILE A 104 -3.27 26.29 -15.62
C ILE A 104 -2.54 24.97 -15.87
N LEU A 105 -1.78 24.87 -16.96
CA LEU A 105 -1.01 23.66 -17.29
C LEU A 105 0.07 23.33 -16.26
N ARG A 106 0.50 24.29 -15.42
CA ARG A 106 1.42 24.02 -14.30
C ARG A 106 0.85 22.99 -13.32
N VAL A 107 -0.48 22.90 -13.16
CA VAL A 107 -1.13 21.89 -12.29
C VAL A 107 -0.87 20.47 -12.80
N LEU A 108 -0.68 20.27 -14.11
CA LEU A 108 -0.38 18.96 -14.70
C LEU A 108 0.93 18.36 -14.18
N ARG A 109 1.82 19.15 -13.54
CA ARG A 109 3.00 18.59 -12.86
C ARG A 109 2.64 17.63 -11.73
N ILE A 110 1.43 17.70 -11.16
CA ILE A 110 0.91 16.71 -10.22
C ILE A 110 0.87 15.31 -10.83
N ILE A 111 0.69 15.19 -12.16
CA ILE A 111 0.66 13.91 -12.87
C ILE A 111 2.01 13.17 -12.75
N ARG A 112 3.11 13.86 -12.44
CA ARG A 112 4.39 13.21 -12.11
C ARG A 112 4.27 12.27 -10.90
N ILE A 113 3.31 12.50 -10.00
CA ILE A 113 3.01 11.58 -8.90
C ILE A 113 2.44 10.25 -9.39
N VAL A 114 1.79 10.23 -10.57
CA VAL A 114 1.22 9.00 -11.14
C VAL A 114 2.32 7.99 -11.48
N ARG A 115 3.52 8.45 -11.83
CA ARG A 115 4.69 7.58 -11.99
C ARG A 115 5.07 6.87 -10.67
N PHE A 116 4.86 7.52 -9.52
CA PHE A 116 4.98 6.88 -8.22
C PHE A 116 3.81 5.93 -7.94
N LEU A 117 2.58 6.31 -8.30
CA LEU A 117 1.41 5.43 -8.18
C LEU A 117 1.56 4.15 -9.00
N LYS A 118 2.28 4.17 -10.13
CA LYS A 118 2.59 2.94 -10.89
C LYS A 118 3.47 1.99 -10.09
N GLN A 119 4.48 2.50 -9.39
CA GLN A 119 5.34 1.69 -8.52
C GLN A 119 4.56 1.17 -7.30
N LEU A 120 3.71 2.00 -6.71
CA LEU A 120 2.81 1.61 -5.63
C LEU A 120 1.79 0.57 -6.10
N TYR A 121 1.26 0.71 -7.31
CA TYR A 121 0.34 -0.24 -7.94
C TYR A 121 1.02 -1.58 -8.16
N LEU A 122 2.26 -1.61 -8.66
CA LEU A 122 3.03 -2.86 -8.82
C LEU A 122 3.28 -3.53 -7.46
N LEU A 123 3.61 -2.75 -6.43
CA LEU A 123 3.78 -3.26 -5.07
C LEU A 123 2.47 -3.80 -4.49
N ALA A 124 1.36 -3.05 -4.65
CA ALA A 124 0.03 -3.46 -4.21
C ALA A 124 -0.46 -4.69 -4.97
N TYR A 125 -0.18 -4.79 -6.26
CA TYR A 125 -0.49 -5.96 -7.07
C TYR A 125 0.27 -7.19 -6.58
N GLY A 126 1.58 -7.07 -6.32
CA GLY A 126 2.36 -8.15 -5.70
C GLY A 126 1.89 -8.53 -4.30
N PHE A 127 1.34 -7.57 -3.53
CA PHE A 127 0.71 -7.84 -2.23
C PHE A 127 -0.60 -8.61 -2.38
N ILE A 128 -1.44 -8.25 -3.35
CA ILE A 128 -2.70 -8.93 -3.64
C ILE A 128 -2.46 -10.38 -4.08
N GLU A 129 -1.45 -10.64 -4.92
CA GLU A 129 -1.07 -12.01 -5.28
C GLU A 129 -0.69 -12.85 -4.05
N GLY A 130 0.09 -12.29 -3.12
CA GLY A 130 0.44 -12.96 -1.87
C GLY A 130 -0.75 -13.17 -0.92
N THR A 131 -1.78 -12.34 -1.02
CA THR A 131 -2.96 -12.40 -0.16
C THR A 131 -3.82 -13.63 -0.44
N MET A 132 -3.79 -14.18 -1.65
CA MET A 132 -4.60 -15.36 -2.01
C MET A 132 -4.26 -16.59 -1.15
N ALA A 133 -2.98 -16.86 -0.88
CA ALA A 133 -2.58 -17.96 0.00
C ALA A 133 -3.05 -17.73 1.45
N VAL A 134 -2.89 -16.50 1.95
CA VAL A 134 -3.34 -16.11 3.30
C VAL A 134 -4.86 -16.23 3.44
N LEU A 135 -5.62 -15.89 2.40
CA LEU A 135 -7.08 -16.05 2.38
C LEU A 135 -7.50 -17.51 2.55
N TRP A 136 -6.86 -18.45 1.84
CA TRP A 136 -7.18 -19.87 1.98
C TRP A 136 -6.87 -20.42 3.37
N VAL A 137 -5.72 -20.04 3.94
CA VAL A 137 -5.37 -20.40 5.33
C VAL A 137 -6.38 -19.83 6.32
N THR A 138 -6.81 -18.58 6.12
CA THR A 138 -7.80 -17.91 6.97
C THR A 138 -9.16 -18.59 6.89
N ILE A 139 -9.58 -19.01 5.69
CA ILE A 139 -10.83 -19.76 5.47
C ILE A 139 -10.76 -21.11 6.21
N LEU A 140 -9.65 -21.85 6.07
CA LEU A 140 -9.45 -23.13 6.74
C LEU A 140 -9.48 -22.99 8.26
N ALA A 141 -8.78 -21.97 8.81
CA ALA A 141 -8.78 -21.67 10.23
C ALA A 141 -10.19 -21.30 10.73
N SER A 142 -10.94 -20.50 9.97
CA SER A 142 -12.31 -20.12 10.28
C SER A 142 -13.25 -21.33 10.31
N PHE A 143 -13.08 -22.27 9.39
CA PHE A 143 -13.85 -23.51 9.35
C PHE A 143 -13.56 -24.41 10.56
N MET A 144 -12.30 -24.53 10.97
CA MET A 144 -11.91 -25.25 12.19
C MET A 144 -12.54 -24.62 13.43
N LEU A 145 -12.47 -23.29 13.56
CA LEU A 145 -13.10 -22.54 14.66
C LEU A 145 -14.61 -22.77 14.70
N TYR A 146 -15.27 -22.78 13.54
CA TYR A 146 -16.70 -23.05 13.45
C TYR A 146 -17.07 -24.45 13.96
N ILE A 147 -16.34 -25.50 13.55
CA ILE A 147 -16.60 -26.87 14.02
C ILE A 147 -16.43 -26.96 15.53
N CYS A 148 -15.31 -26.44 16.07
CA CYS A 148 -15.05 -26.43 17.51
C CYS A 148 -16.13 -25.63 18.28
N ALA A 149 -16.56 -24.50 17.72
CA ALA A 149 -17.62 -23.68 18.31
C ALA A 149 -18.95 -24.43 18.37
N VAL A 150 -19.36 -25.12 17.30
CA VAL A 150 -20.58 -25.93 17.31
C VAL A 150 -20.53 -27.01 18.38
N ILE A 151 -19.38 -27.67 18.57
CA ILE A 151 -19.19 -28.68 19.61
C ILE A 151 -19.37 -28.07 21.00
N LEU A 152 -18.68 -26.97 21.31
CA LEU A 152 -18.74 -26.33 22.63
C LEU A 152 -20.11 -25.72 22.95
N VAL A 153 -20.74 -25.06 21.97
CA VAL A 153 -22.10 -24.50 22.14
C VAL A 153 -23.10 -25.62 22.43
N ARG A 154 -23.01 -26.75 21.72
CA ARG A 154 -23.92 -27.88 21.96
C ARG A 154 -23.63 -28.60 23.26
N ALA A 155 -22.35 -28.77 23.62
CA ALA A 155 -21.94 -29.54 24.78
C ALA A 155 -22.09 -28.77 26.11
N TYR A 156 -21.78 -27.48 26.12
CA TYR A 156 -21.70 -26.66 27.34
C TYR A 156 -22.61 -25.43 27.29
N GLY A 157 -22.72 -24.76 26.15
CA GLY A 157 -23.58 -23.57 26.03
C GLY A 157 -25.06 -23.88 26.27
N LYS A 158 -25.64 -24.75 25.42
CA LYS A 158 -27.07 -25.10 25.46
C LYS A 158 -27.46 -26.14 26.50
N ASN A 159 -26.50 -26.93 26.97
CA ASN A 159 -26.74 -27.98 27.97
C ASN A 159 -26.41 -27.51 29.40
N SER A 160 -26.06 -26.24 29.61
CA SER A 160 -25.86 -25.69 30.95
C SER A 160 -27.21 -25.48 31.64
N ASN A 161 -27.41 -26.12 32.79
CA ASN A 161 -28.57 -25.87 33.64
C ASN A 161 -28.42 -24.50 34.32
N GLU A 162 -29.53 -23.80 34.60
CA GLU A 162 -29.49 -22.51 35.33
C GLU A 162 -28.92 -22.65 36.75
N ASP A 163 -29.01 -23.84 37.34
CA ASP A 163 -28.46 -24.15 38.66
C ASP A 163 -26.93 -24.43 38.66
N ASP A 164 -26.29 -24.48 37.49
CA ASP A 164 -24.83 -24.69 37.39
C ASP A 164 -24.09 -23.41 37.84
N PRO A 165 -23.18 -23.47 38.83
CA PRO A 165 -22.35 -22.33 39.24
C PRO A 165 -21.55 -21.68 38.10
N TYR A 166 -21.35 -22.39 36.98
CA TYR A 166 -20.63 -21.92 35.80
C TYR A 166 -21.54 -21.56 34.63
N HIS A 167 -22.87 -21.52 34.83
CA HIS A 167 -23.85 -21.19 33.78
C HIS A 167 -23.53 -19.86 33.09
N GLU A 168 -23.30 -18.80 33.86
CA GLU A 168 -22.99 -17.46 33.33
C GLU A 168 -21.71 -17.48 32.48
N PHE A 169 -20.69 -18.21 32.95
CA PHE A 169 -19.44 -18.39 32.20
C PHE A 169 -19.66 -19.12 30.86
N PHE A 170 -20.44 -20.20 30.87
CA PHE A 170 -20.78 -20.96 29.67
C PHE A 170 -21.65 -20.18 28.71
N GLN A 171 -22.57 -19.34 29.18
CA GLN A 171 -23.33 -18.45 28.31
C GLN A 171 -22.45 -17.35 27.69
N GLN A 172 -21.54 -16.76 28.48
CA GLN A 172 -20.65 -15.70 28.02
C GLN A 172 -19.66 -16.19 26.97
N HIS A 173 -19.09 -17.38 27.12
CA HIS A 173 -18.04 -17.89 26.21
C HIS A 173 -18.58 -18.89 25.19
N PHE A 174 -19.60 -19.68 25.54
CA PHE A 174 -20.14 -20.78 24.73
C PHE A 174 -21.64 -20.66 24.40
N GLY A 175 -22.29 -19.51 24.67
CA GLY A 175 -23.74 -19.37 24.48
C GLY A 175 -24.17 -19.31 23.01
N SER A 176 -23.35 -18.73 22.14
CA SER A 176 -23.62 -18.63 20.69
C SER A 176 -22.40 -19.00 19.85
N ILE A 177 -22.64 -19.44 18.61
CA ILE A 177 -21.54 -19.83 17.69
C ILE A 177 -20.58 -18.66 17.44
N PRO A 178 -21.02 -17.44 17.08
CA PRO A 178 -20.11 -16.31 16.87
C PRO A 178 -19.30 -15.96 18.11
N THR A 179 -19.94 -15.94 19.28
CA THR A 179 -19.26 -15.66 20.56
C THR A 179 -18.19 -16.71 20.85
N THR A 180 -18.51 -17.99 20.63
CA THR A 180 -17.58 -19.09 20.85
C THR A 180 -16.44 -19.07 19.84
N MET A 181 -16.71 -18.77 18.58
CA MET A 181 -15.67 -18.63 17.55
C MET A 181 -14.69 -17.51 17.93
N PHE A 182 -15.18 -16.38 18.48
CA PHE A 182 -14.34 -15.30 18.96
C PHE A 182 -13.49 -15.72 20.17
N ALA A 183 -14.10 -16.37 21.18
CA ALA A 183 -13.38 -16.88 22.35
C ALA A 183 -12.29 -17.91 21.97
N LEU A 184 -12.60 -18.80 21.02
CA LEU A 184 -11.63 -19.77 20.49
C LEU A 184 -10.53 -19.09 19.66
N PHE A 185 -10.85 -18.06 18.88
CA PHE A 185 -9.87 -17.28 18.15
C PHE A 185 -8.90 -16.55 19.10
N GLU A 186 -9.42 -15.98 20.19
CA GLU A 186 -8.62 -15.37 21.25
C GLU A 186 -7.66 -16.40 21.88
N LEU A 187 -8.16 -17.59 22.22
CA LEU A 187 -7.36 -18.70 22.75
C LEU A 187 -6.26 -19.19 21.79
N ILE A 188 -6.48 -19.19 20.48
CA ILE A 188 -5.43 -19.53 19.50
C ILE A 188 -4.38 -18.42 19.42
N THR A 189 -4.82 -17.16 19.41
CA THR A 189 -3.97 -15.99 19.17
C THR A 189 -3.10 -15.66 20.39
N ALA A 190 -3.69 -15.70 21.57
CA ALA A 190 -3.04 -15.43 22.84
C ALA A 190 -3.63 -16.38 23.90
N PRO A 191 -3.04 -17.58 24.09
CA PRO A 191 -3.61 -18.59 24.97
C PRO A 191 -3.57 -18.13 26.43
N ASP A 192 -4.72 -17.65 26.92
CA ASP A 192 -4.96 -17.38 28.34
C ASP A 192 -6.06 -18.31 28.88
N LEU A 193 -5.64 -19.20 29.79
CA LEU A 193 -6.52 -20.15 30.46
C LEU A 193 -7.04 -19.65 31.81
N ALA A 194 -6.59 -18.48 32.28
CA ALA A 194 -7.00 -17.94 33.58
C ALA A 194 -8.53 -17.78 33.70
N PRO A 195 -9.26 -17.24 32.70
CA PRO A 195 -10.72 -17.13 32.76
C PRO A 195 -11.42 -18.49 32.79
N TYR A 196 -10.82 -19.51 32.15
CA TYR A 196 -11.40 -20.85 31.99
C TYR A 196 -11.13 -21.77 33.18
N ARG A 197 -10.19 -21.39 34.08
CA ARG A 197 -9.65 -22.27 35.13
C ARG A 197 -10.74 -22.86 36.05
N ALA A 198 -11.71 -22.06 36.46
CA ALA A 198 -12.77 -22.50 37.37
C ALA A 198 -13.69 -23.54 36.71
N ALA A 199 -14.15 -23.27 35.47
CA ALA A 199 -15.00 -24.19 34.71
C ALA A 199 -14.26 -25.46 34.27
N MET A 200 -12.95 -25.36 33.99
CA MET A 200 -12.08 -26.46 33.61
C MET A 200 -11.94 -27.51 34.71
N PHE A 201 -11.73 -27.11 35.97
CA PHE A 201 -11.62 -28.08 37.07
C PHE A 201 -12.94 -28.80 37.37
N ALA A 202 -14.07 -28.15 37.10
CA ALA A 202 -15.38 -28.77 37.23
C ALA A 202 -15.70 -29.75 36.09
N ASN A 203 -15.11 -29.55 34.90
CA ASN A 203 -15.42 -30.32 33.69
C ASN A 203 -14.15 -30.87 33.03
N PRO A 204 -13.66 -32.06 33.44
CA PRO A 204 -12.44 -32.66 32.87
C PRO A 204 -12.43 -32.81 31.34
N PRO A 205 -13.54 -33.15 30.66
CA PRO A 205 -13.55 -33.25 29.19
C PRO A 205 -13.30 -31.90 28.49
N LEU A 206 -13.69 -30.77 29.11
CA LEU A 206 -13.44 -29.43 28.59
C LEU A 206 -11.95 -29.12 28.58
N VAL A 207 -11.22 -29.55 29.61
CA VAL A 207 -9.75 -29.38 29.71
C VAL A 207 -9.05 -30.07 28.56
N ILE A 208 -9.38 -31.34 28.33
CA ILE A 208 -8.78 -32.14 27.26
C ILE A 208 -9.04 -31.47 25.90
N PHE A 209 -10.28 -31.05 25.67
CA PHE A 209 -10.65 -30.36 24.43
C PHE A 209 -9.86 -29.06 24.23
N LEU A 210 -9.84 -28.17 25.23
CA LEU A 210 -9.17 -26.87 25.14
C LEU A 210 -7.65 -27.00 25.01
N VAL A 211 -7.03 -27.94 25.71
CA VAL A 211 -5.58 -28.20 25.61
C VAL A 211 -5.22 -28.72 24.22
N ILE A 212 -5.96 -29.70 23.70
CA ILE A 212 -5.74 -30.21 22.33
C ILE A 212 -5.97 -29.10 21.30
N PHE A 213 -7.02 -28.29 21.49
CA PHE A 213 -7.33 -27.15 20.62
C PHE A 213 -6.23 -26.09 20.65
N ILE A 214 -5.67 -25.74 21.81
CA ILE A 214 -4.55 -24.79 21.91
C ILE A 214 -3.29 -25.37 21.26
N ILE A 215 -3.01 -26.67 21.45
CA ILE A 215 -1.86 -27.32 20.82
C ILE A 215 -1.98 -27.28 19.30
N LEU A 216 -3.12 -27.73 18.75
CA LEU A 216 -3.35 -27.76 17.31
C LEU A 216 -3.51 -26.37 16.70
N GLY A 217 -4.21 -25.47 17.39
CA GLY A 217 -4.51 -24.13 16.93
C GLY A 217 -3.31 -23.21 17.08
N SER A 218 -2.85 -22.96 18.31
CA SER A 218 -1.80 -21.98 18.57
C SER A 218 -0.44 -22.45 18.05
N PHE A 219 -0.03 -23.69 18.29
CA PHE A 219 1.27 -24.17 17.79
C PHE A 219 1.18 -24.66 16.34
N GLY A 220 0.09 -25.32 15.96
CA GLY A 220 -0.08 -25.83 14.61
C GLY A 220 -0.31 -24.75 13.56
N ILE A 221 -1.18 -23.76 13.79
CA ILE A 221 -1.43 -22.68 12.82
C ILE A 221 -0.22 -21.75 12.71
N ASN A 222 0.40 -21.36 13.83
CA ASN A 222 1.63 -20.55 13.78
C ASN A 222 2.77 -21.31 13.10
N GLY A 223 2.92 -22.61 13.37
CA GLY A 223 3.89 -23.47 12.70
C GLY A 223 3.65 -23.58 11.19
N LEU A 224 2.38 -23.75 10.78
CA LEU A 224 1.99 -23.83 9.37
C LEU A 224 2.17 -22.49 8.64
N LEU A 225 1.86 -21.38 9.29
CA LEU A 225 2.06 -20.04 8.72
C LEU A 225 3.55 -19.75 8.51
N VAL A 226 4.41 -20.09 9.48
CA VAL A 226 5.86 -20.00 9.33
C VAL A 226 6.37 -20.92 8.22
N ALA A 227 5.86 -22.15 8.13
CA ALA A 227 6.23 -23.08 7.07
C ALA A 227 5.87 -22.56 5.67
N LEU A 228 4.65 -22.04 5.48
CA LEU A 228 4.20 -21.47 4.20
C LEU A 228 5.01 -20.24 3.81
N ILE A 229 5.31 -19.35 4.76
CA ILE A 229 6.17 -18.20 4.50
C ILE A 229 7.55 -18.68 4.05
N ASN A 230 8.13 -19.67 4.74
CA ASN A 230 9.42 -20.23 4.39
C ASN A 230 9.42 -20.88 3.00
N GLU A 231 8.37 -21.64 2.67
CA GLU A 231 8.17 -22.25 1.35
C GLU A 231 8.08 -21.18 0.25
N SER A 232 7.28 -20.12 0.46
CA SER A 232 7.16 -19.02 -0.50
C SER A 232 8.48 -18.26 -0.72
N ILE A 233 9.33 -18.16 0.31
CA ILE A 233 10.66 -17.56 0.21
C ILE A 233 11.60 -18.49 -0.56
N LEU A 234 11.53 -19.80 -0.29
CA LEU A 234 12.33 -20.81 -0.97
C LEU A 234 12.02 -20.85 -2.47
N GLU A 235 10.74 -20.89 -2.85
CA GLU A 235 10.30 -20.85 -4.25
C GLU A 235 10.81 -19.59 -4.96
N LYS A 236 10.68 -18.41 -4.34
CA LYS A 236 11.19 -17.15 -4.90
C LYS A 236 12.72 -17.15 -5.05
N ASN A 237 13.45 -17.76 -4.11
CA ASN A 237 14.90 -17.87 -4.19
C ASN A 237 15.33 -18.85 -5.30
N GLN A 238 14.64 -19.98 -5.45
CA GLN A 238 14.89 -20.95 -6.52
C GLN A 238 14.64 -20.33 -7.90
N ALA A 239 13.49 -19.65 -8.08
CA ALA A 239 13.17 -18.96 -9.31
C ALA A 239 14.21 -17.87 -9.68
N ARG A 240 14.74 -17.14 -8.68
CA ARG A 240 15.84 -16.19 -8.89
C ARG A 240 17.13 -16.87 -9.34
N ILE A 241 17.50 -17.99 -8.71
CA ILE A 241 18.72 -18.74 -9.07
C ILE A 241 18.61 -19.30 -10.50
N GLU A 242 17.44 -19.81 -10.89
CA GLU A 242 17.20 -20.29 -12.25
C GLU A 242 17.26 -19.18 -13.29
N ALA A 243 16.62 -18.03 -13.01
CA ALA A 243 16.72 -16.85 -13.88
C ALA A 243 18.18 -16.41 -14.06
N ASP A 244 18.97 -16.34 -12.97
CA ASP A 244 20.39 -16.00 -13.02
C ASP A 244 21.23 -17.03 -13.79
N ARG A 245 20.86 -18.32 -13.76
CA ARG A 245 21.52 -19.37 -14.56
C ARG A 245 21.23 -19.20 -16.04
N MET A 246 19.97 -19.01 -16.41
CA MET A 246 19.56 -18.77 -17.80
C MET A 246 20.24 -17.53 -18.39
N ASP A 247 20.34 -16.45 -17.60
CA ASP A 247 21.04 -15.23 -17.99
C ASP A 247 22.54 -15.44 -18.22
N ARG A 248 23.18 -16.38 -17.49
CA ARG A 248 24.60 -16.74 -17.70
C ARG A 248 24.77 -17.59 -18.94
N GLU A 249 23.90 -18.56 -19.17
CA GLU A 249 23.94 -19.41 -20.36
C GLU A 249 23.68 -18.63 -21.64
N ALA A 250 22.79 -17.63 -21.61
CA ALA A 250 22.54 -16.74 -22.76
C ALA A 250 23.69 -15.79 -23.11
N ARG A 251 24.71 -15.66 -22.24
CA ARG A 251 25.89 -14.80 -22.43
C ARG A 251 27.13 -15.55 -22.94
N VAL A 252 27.07 -16.88 -23.04
CA VAL A 252 28.15 -17.75 -23.53
C VAL A 252 27.85 -18.15 -24.98
#